data_AF-A0A9D4B4B7-F1
#
_entry.id   AF-A0A9D4B4B7-F1
#
_cell.length_a   1.000
_cell.length_b   1.000
_cell.length_c   1.000
_cell.angle_alpha   90.00
_cell.angle_beta   90.00
_cell.angle_gamma   90.00
#
_symmetry.space_group_name_H-M   'P 1'
#
loop_
_entity.id
_entity.type
_entity.pdbx_description
1 polymer ?
#
loop_
_entity_poly.entity_id
_entity_poly.type
_entity_poly.pdbx_seq_one_letter_code
_entity_poly.pdbx_strand_id
1 'polypeptide(L)'
;MPTRQSCKASQRIAQIHKAAARRIAHTRLIFWETWNLGPNGFQGLGQPSWETVTPSLPETYPDVPQCVDVVIVSNTICQDAYPEKVTENMLCAGVLEGGKDSCQGDSGGPLVCNGKLQGVVSWGDHPCAQPNKPGVYTSICNYLTWIQETMAGK
;
A
#
# COMPACT_ATOMS: atom_id res chain seq x y z
N MET A 1 -7.30 -11.03 25.98
CA MET A 1 -6.43 -10.01 25.35
C MET A 1 -6.25 -10.43 23.90
N PRO A 2 -6.62 -9.62 22.89
CA PRO A 2 -6.32 -10.00 21.52
C PRO A 2 -4.80 -9.97 21.36
N THR A 3 -4.21 -11.10 20.99
CA THR A 3 -2.79 -11.22 20.69
C THR A 3 -2.47 -10.23 19.57
N ARG A 4 -1.47 -9.35 19.78
CA ARG A 4 -0.96 -8.48 18.70
C ARG A 4 -0.52 -9.39 17.55
N GLN A 5 -1.30 -9.43 16.47
CA GLN A 5 -1.00 -10.29 15.34
C GLN A 5 0.04 -9.57 14.48
N SER A 6 1.25 -10.14 14.43
CA SER A 6 2.32 -9.63 13.56
C SER A 6 2.05 -10.04 12.12
N CYS A 7 2.15 -9.06 11.23
CA CYS A 7 1.83 -9.16 9.82
C CYS A 7 2.97 -8.59 8.98
N LYS A 8 3.19 -9.16 7.80
CA LYS A 8 4.11 -8.65 6.80
C LYS A 8 3.32 -7.94 5.70
N ALA A 9 3.59 -6.67 5.50
CA ALA A 9 3.10 -5.92 4.35
C ALA A 9 4.20 -5.83 3.29
N SER A 10 3.85 -6.11 2.04
CA SER A 10 4.74 -5.83 0.91
C SER A 10 4.83 -4.33 0.69
N GLN A 11 6.05 -3.86 0.48
CA GLN A 11 6.36 -2.45 0.29
C GLN A 11 7.32 -2.23 -0.89
N ARG A 12 7.26 -1.04 -1.45
CA ARG A 12 8.17 -0.40 -2.40
C ARG A 12 8.45 0.96 -1.79
N ILE A 13 8.95 0.98 -0.55
CA ILE A 13 9.14 2.25 0.17
C ILE A 13 10.08 3.20 -0.59
N ALA A 14 9.58 4.41 -0.78
CA ALA A 14 10.37 5.62 -0.96
C ALA A 14 11.19 5.94 0.28
N GLN A 15 12.44 5.48 0.32
CA GLN A 15 13.44 6.03 1.22
C GLN A 15 14.61 6.65 0.47
N ILE A 16 14.92 7.87 0.92
CA ILE A 16 16.03 8.70 0.49
C ILE A 16 17.36 7.98 0.82
N HIS A 17 18.24 7.98 -0.19
CA HIS A 17 19.64 7.55 -0.25
C HIS A 17 20.01 6.13 -0.77
N LYS A 18 20.49 6.17 -2.02
CA LYS A 18 21.57 5.43 -2.71
C LYS A 18 21.53 3.89 -2.81
N ALA A 19 21.23 3.47 -4.04
CA ALA A 19 21.95 2.54 -4.91
C ALA A 19 22.15 1.07 -4.48
N ALA A 20 21.51 0.15 -5.22
CA ALA A 20 22.17 -0.73 -6.19
C ALA A 20 21.17 -1.72 -6.83
N ALA A 21 21.26 -1.86 -8.14
CA ALA A 21 20.34 -2.63 -8.99
C ALA A 21 20.51 -4.16 -8.88
N ARG A 22 19.41 -4.92 -9.10
CA ARG A 22 19.37 -6.07 -10.04
C ARG A 22 17.95 -6.61 -10.27
N ARG A 23 17.75 -7.11 -11.50
CA ARG A 23 16.50 -7.61 -12.10
C ARG A 23 15.93 -8.83 -11.37
N ILE A 24 14.62 -8.84 -11.14
CA ILE A 24 13.83 -10.08 -11.14
C ILE A 24 12.72 -9.93 -12.18
N ALA A 25 12.74 -10.83 -13.15
CA ALA A 25 11.80 -10.96 -14.23
C ALA A 25 10.59 -11.80 -13.80
N HIS A 26 9.44 -11.49 -14.41
CA HIS A 26 8.22 -12.30 -14.49
C HIS A 26 7.39 -12.46 -13.21
N THR A 27 6.57 -11.46 -12.91
CA THR A 27 5.21 -11.71 -12.41
C THR A 27 4.27 -10.68 -13.04
N ARG A 28 3.33 -11.13 -13.86
CA ARG A 28 2.24 -10.28 -14.35
C ARG A 28 1.28 -10.05 -13.18
N LEU A 29 1.30 -8.86 -12.59
CA LEU A 29 0.23 -8.39 -11.72
C LEU A 29 -0.74 -7.56 -12.55
N ILE A 30 -2.03 -7.84 -12.37
CA ILE A 30 -3.14 -7.11 -12.99
C ILE A 30 -3.18 -5.73 -12.33
N PHE A 31 -2.66 -4.72 -13.03
CA PHE A 31 -2.90 -3.30 -12.75
C PHE A 31 -4.30 -2.94 -13.27
N TRP A 32 -5.12 -2.26 -12.48
CA TRP A 32 -6.36 -1.65 -12.96
C TRP A 32 -6.08 -0.17 -13.32
N GLU A 33 -6.07 0.06 -14.64
CA GLU A 33 -6.18 1.32 -15.41
C GLU A 33 -5.09 2.41 -15.29
N THR A 34 -4.77 3.20 -16.32
CA THR A 34 -4.51 3.02 -17.77
C THR A 34 -3.87 4.36 -18.19
N TRP A 35 -2.65 4.34 -18.71
CA TRP A 35 -2.19 5.44 -19.56
C TRP A 35 -1.82 4.84 -20.90
N ASN A 36 -2.62 5.18 -21.91
CA ASN A 36 -2.41 4.79 -23.30
C ASN A 36 -0.98 5.14 -23.73
N LEU A 37 -0.18 4.11 -24.02
CA LEU A 37 1.14 4.26 -24.62
C LEU A 37 0.96 4.59 -26.11
N GLY A 38 1.01 5.88 -26.44
CA GLY A 38 1.24 6.33 -27.80
C GLY A 38 2.65 5.93 -28.29
N PRO A 39 2.87 5.80 -29.61
CA PRO A 39 3.99 5.07 -30.20
C PRO A 39 5.37 5.74 -30.07
N ASN A 40 5.47 6.91 -29.45
CA ASN A 40 6.70 7.69 -29.42
C ASN A 40 7.13 7.91 -27.97
N GLY A 41 8.14 7.13 -27.57
CA GLY A 41 8.70 7.14 -26.22
C GLY A 41 9.17 8.51 -25.73
N PHE A 42 9.32 8.57 -24.41
CA PHE A 42 9.74 9.70 -23.59
C PHE A 42 10.80 10.61 -24.24
N GLN A 43 10.41 11.87 -24.49
CA GLN A 43 11.33 13.00 -24.52
C GLN A 43 11.00 13.87 -23.31
N GLY A 44 11.99 14.03 -22.43
CA GLY A 44 11.85 14.84 -21.24
C GLY A 44 11.86 16.34 -21.53
N LEU A 45 11.40 17.05 -20.50
CA LEU A 45 11.54 18.49 -20.21
C LEU A 45 10.45 19.39 -20.82
N GLY A 46 9.44 19.68 -19.99
CA GLY A 46 8.56 20.84 -20.14
C GLY A 46 7.07 20.56 -19.91
N GLN A 47 6.68 20.61 -18.63
CA GLN A 47 5.35 20.76 -18.00
C GLN A 47 4.05 20.87 -18.85
N PRO A 48 2.92 20.43 -18.25
CA PRO A 48 1.95 21.42 -17.80
C PRO A 48 1.67 21.27 -16.30
N SER A 49 2.14 22.24 -15.51
CA SER A 49 1.79 22.38 -14.10
C SER A 49 0.43 23.05 -14.00
N TRP A 50 -0.52 22.38 -13.34
CA TRP A 50 -1.53 23.10 -12.58
C TRP A 50 -0.95 23.32 -11.19
N GLU A 51 -1.06 24.56 -10.74
CA GLU A 51 -0.40 25.12 -9.57
C GLU A 51 -0.76 24.37 -8.28
N THR A 52 0.24 23.80 -7.61
CA THR A 52 0.34 23.81 -6.14
C THR A 52 1.82 23.68 -5.79
N VAL A 53 2.41 24.80 -5.38
CA VAL A 53 3.78 24.87 -4.85
C VAL A 53 3.73 24.33 -3.42
N THR A 54 3.91 23.02 -3.27
CA THR A 54 4.45 22.47 -2.02
C THR A 54 5.67 21.63 -2.39
N PRO A 55 6.83 21.86 -1.75
CA PRO A 55 8.00 21.04 -2.01
C PRO A 55 7.78 19.69 -1.31
N SER A 56 6.93 18.83 -1.86
CA SER A 56 6.97 17.42 -1.49
C SER A 56 8.25 16.85 -2.09
N LEU A 57 9.09 16.34 -1.20
CA LEU A 57 10.39 15.73 -1.51
C LEU A 57 10.24 14.70 -2.67
N PRO A 58 11.25 14.53 -3.53
CA PRO A 58 11.18 13.51 -4.58
C PRO A 58 10.95 12.13 -3.95
N GLU A 59 9.78 11.56 -4.21
CA GLU A 59 9.47 10.18 -3.85
C GLU A 59 10.45 9.27 -4.58
N THR A 60 11.34 8.62 -3.82
CA THR A 60 12.28 7.63 -4.36
C THR A 60 11.53 6.30 -4.47
N TYR A 61 11.93 5.35 -5.32
CA TYR A 61 11.37 3.99 -5.23
C TYR A 61 12.52 3.00 -5.22
N PRO A 62 12.46 1.93 -4.41
CA PRO A 62 13.55 0.97 -4.31
C PRO A 62 13.47 -0.02 -5.47
N ASP A 63 14.62 -0.39 -6.04
CA ASP A 63 14.70 -1.40 -7.10
C ASP A 63 14.27 -2.79 -6.60
N VAL A 64 14.41 -3.03 -5.30
CA VAL A 64 14.13 -4.31 -4.65
C VAL A 64 12.84 -4.20 -3.82
N PRO A 65 11.89 -5.15 -3.94
CA PRO A 65 10.72 -5.22 -3.08
C PRO A 65 11.12 -5.27 -1.60
N GLN A 66 10.50 -4.43 -0.79
CA GLN A 66 10.69 -4.35 0.64
C GLN A 66 9.55 -5.05 1.36
N CYS A 67 9.80 -5.43 2.61
CA CYS A 67 8.80 -6.00 3.50
C CYS A 67 8.92 -5.33 4.86
N VAL A 68 7.78 -5.01 5.48
CA VAL A 68 7.75 -4.48 6.83
C VAL A 68 6.89 -5.35 7.73
N ASP A 69 7.30 -5.43 9.00
CA ASP A 69 6.47 -6.00 10.04
C ASP A 69 5.57 -4.91 10.64
N VAL A 70 4.27 -5.10 10.52
CA VAL A 70 3.20 -4.26 11.06
C VAL A 70 2.25 -5.10 11.92
N VAL A 71 1.41 -4.43 12.70
CA VAL A 71 0.36 -5.10 13.48
C VAL A 71 -1.01 -4.63 13.03
N ILE A 72 -1.99 -5.52 13.03
CA ILE A 72 -3.39 -5.13 12.85
C ILE A 72 -3.82 -4.34 14.08
N VAL A 73 -4.42 -3.18 13.84
CA VAL A 73 -5.02 -2.32 14.87
C VAL A 73 -6.54 -2.45 14.85
N SER A 74 -7.19 -2.13 15.97
CA SER A 74 -8.65 -2.19 16.03
C SER A 74 -9.31 -1.13 15.13
N ASN A 75 -10.51 -1.42 14.65
CA ASN A 75 -11.28 -0.47 13.85
C ASN A 75 -11.55 0.84 14.60
N THR A 76 -11.69 0.82 15.92
CA THR A 76 -11.82 2.04 16.74
C THR A 76 -10.61 2.96 16.56
N ILE A 77 -9.39 2.43 16.70
CA ILE A 77 -8.16 3.22 16.52
C ILE A 77 -8.08 3.76 15.08
N CYS A 78 -8.51 2.97 14.11
CA CYS A 78 -8.50 3.42 12.72
C CYS A 78 -9.55 4.49 12.42
N GLN A 79 -10.74 4.39 13.00
CA GLN A 79 -11.78 5.42 12.91
C GLN A 79 -11.37 6.70 13.61
N ASP A 80 -10.67 6.61 14.75
CA ASP A 80 -10.09 7.76 15.43
C ASP A 80 -9.03 8.45 14.55
N ALA A 81 -8.22 7.66 13.83
CA ALA A 81 -7.22 8.17 12.89
C ALA A 81 -7.84 8.77 11.62
N TYR A 82 -8.94 8.20 11.12
CA TYR A 82 -9.64 8.59 9.90
C TYR A 82 -11.17 8.60 10.09
N PRO A 83 -11.71 9.66 10.73
CA PRO A 83 -13.15 9.76 10.99
C PRO A 83 -13.98 9.66 9.71
N GLU A 84 -15.05 8.88 9.77
CA GLU A 84 -16.05 8.69 8.68
C GLU A 84 -15.53 8.08 7.37
N LYS A 85 -14.24 7.75 7.28
CA LYS A 85 -13.62 7.18 6.06
C LYS A 85 -13.44 5.67 6.11
N VAL A 86 -13.40 5.08 7.31
CA VAL A 86 -13.15 3.64 7.52
C VAL A 86 -14.47 2.89 7.57
N THR A 87 -14.62 1.91 6.67
CA THR A 87 -15.81 1.05 6.58
C THR A 87 -15.52 -0.34 7.16
N GLU A 88 -16.56 -1.15 7.34
CA GLU A 88 -16.43 -2.55 7.80
C GLU A 88 -15.66 -3.46 6.84
N ASN A 89 -15.54 -3.06 5.57
CA ASN A 89 -14.78 -3.76 4.53
C ASN A 89 -13.29 -3.43 4.53
N MET A 90 -12.85 -2.59 5.47
CA MET A 90 -11.47 -2.17 5.64
C MET A 90 -10.92 -2.70 6.96
N LEU A 91 -9.61 -2.92 6.96
CA LEU A 91 -8.83 -3.24 8.13
C LEU A 91 -7.62 -2.29 8.16
N CYS A 92 -7.10 -2.01 9.34
CA CYS A 92 -5.96 -1.12 9.46
C CYS A 92 -4.78 -1.84 10.09
N ALA A 93 -3.59 -1.57 9.56
CA ALA A 93 -2.36 -2.16 10.05
C ALA A 93 -1.22 -1.15 9.99
N GLY A 94 -0.41 -1.13 11.03
CA GLY A 94 0.70 -0.19 11.15
C GLY A 94 1.36 -0.27 12.51
N VAL A 95 2.32 0.62 12.75
CA VAL A 95 2.95 0.83 14.05
C VAL A 95 2.49 2.18 14.56
N LEU A 96 1.83 2.23 15.72
CA LEU A 96 1.23 3.47 16.24
C LEU A 96 2.27 4.51 16.60
N GLU A 97 3.48 4.07 16.96
CA GLU A 97 4.65 4.92 17.17
C GLU A 97 5.17 5.57 15.86
N GLY A 98 4.68 5.13 14.69
CA GLY A 98 5.11 5.59 13.38
C GLY A 98 6.37 4.88 12.86
N GLY A 99 6.90 5.36 11.73
CA GLY A 99 8.14 4.89 11.11
C GLY A 99 8.02 3.61 10.28
N LYS A 100 6.88 2.92 10.31
CA LYS A 100 6.60 1.73 9.50
C LYS A 100 5.16 1.76 8.97
N ASP A 101 5.03 1.95 7.67
CA ASP A 101 3.74 1.92 6.97
C ASP A 101 3.94 1.72 5.46
N SER A 102 2.93 1.18 4.79
CA SER A 102 2.86 1.13 3.32
C SER A 102 2.70 2.55 2.76
N CYS A 103 3.17 2.79 1.54
CA CYS A 103 3.18 4.13 0.97
C CYS A 103 2.75 4.14 -0.51
N GLN A 104 2.97 5.26 -1.19
CA GLN A 104 2.67 5.40 -2.60
C GLN A 104 3.38 4.30 -3.41
N GLY A 105 2.65 3.69 -4.34
CA GLY A 105 3.15 2.57 -5.14
C GLY A 105 2.99 1.18 -4.52
N ASP A 106 2.51 1.08 -3.28
CA ASP A 106 2.25 -0.21 -2.59
C ASP A 106 0.83 -0.74 -2.78
N SER A 107 -0.08 0.08 -3.31
CA SER A 107 -1.48 -0.29 -3.54
C SER A 107 -1.58 -1.60 -4.33
N GLY A 108 -2.44 -2.51 -3.85
CA GLY A 108 -2.54 -3.87 -4.39
C GLY A 108 -1.58 -4.89 -3.77
N GLY A 109 -0.62 -4.45 -2.95
CA GLY A 109 0.32 -5.32 -2.24
C GLY A 109 -0.38 -6.16 -1.15
N PRO A 110 0.11 -7.39 -0.87
CA PRO A 110 -0.49 -8.26 0.14
C PRO A 110 -0.09 -7.87 1.56
N LEU A 111 -1.05 -7.97 2.48
CA LEU A 111 -0.83 -8.02 3.93
C LEU A 111 -1.02 -9.45 4.42
N VAL A 112 0.06 -10.08 4.87
CA VAL A 112 0.08 -11.49 5.27
C VAL A 112 0.34 -11.59 6.77
N CYS A 113 -0.57 -12.21 7.50
CA CYS A 113 -0.45 -12.46 8.94
C CYS A 113 -0.46 -13.96 9.20
N ASN A 114 0.54 -14.48 9.93
CA ASN A 114 0.67 -15.92 10.21
C ASN A 114 0.55 -16.81 8.95
N GLY A 115 1.14 -16.36 7.83
CA GLY A 115 1.11 -17.09 6.55
C GLY A 115 -0.23 -17.03 5.80
N LYS A 116 -1.22 -16.26 6.27
CA LYS A 116 -2.52 -16.07 5.61
C LYS A 116 -2.68 -14.64 5.11
N LEU A 117 -3.20 -14.49 3.89
CA LEU A 117 -3.58 -13.19 3.35
C LEU A 117 -4.77 -12.64 4.14
N GLN A 118 -4.56 -11.51 4.82
CA GLN A 118 -5.61 -10.82 5.59
C GLN A 118 -6.13 -9.59 4.86
N GLY A 119 -5.27 -8.91 4.10
CA GLY A 119 -5.65 -7.69 3.42
C GLY A 119 -4.83 -7.36 2.19
N VAL A 120 -5.29 -6.35 1.48
CA VAL A 120 -4.62 -5.77 0.31
C VAL A 120 -4.45 -4.27 0.55
N VAL A 121 -3.25 -3.75 0.31
CA VAL A 121 -2.93 -2.32 0.51
C VAL A 121 -3.91 -1.49 -0.32
N SER A 122 -4.59 -0.55 0.33
CA SER A 122 -5.58 0.31 -0.29
C SER A 122 -5.10 1.75 -0.33
N TRP A 123 -5.05 2.42 0.84
CA TRP A 123 -4.70 3.83 0.97
C TRP A 123 -4.16 4.14 2.38
N GLY A 124 -3.64 5.35 2.57
CA GLY A 124 -3.13 5.85 3.85
C GLY A 124 -2.95 7.36 3.80
N ASP A 125 -2.53 7.95 4.92
CA ASP A 125 -2.21 9.39 5.00
C ASP A 125 -0.88 9.71 4.29
N HIS A 126 -0.71 10.96 3.85
CA HIS A 126 0.57 11.47 3.35
C HIS A 126 1.02 12.69 4.17
N PRO A 127 2.24 12.71 4.73
CA PRO A 127 3.33 11.73 4.57
C PRO A 127 3.04 10.36 5.22
N CYS A 128 3.60 9.29 4.63
CA CYS A 128 3.42 7.91 5.10
C CYS A 128 4.12 7.68 6.45
N ALA A 129 3.74 6.61 7.16
CA ALA A 129 4.37 6.18 8.41
C ALA A 129 4.31 7.21 9.55
N GLN A 130 3.27 8.03 9.57
CA GLN A 130 3.01 8.97 10.64
C GLN A 130 2.56 8.26 11.94
N PRO A 131 2.92 8.80 13.12
CA PRO A 131 2.39 8.30 14.38
C PRO A 131 0.86 8.38 14.42
N ASN A 132 0.21 7.35 14.96
CA ASN A 132 -1.25 7.22 15.07
C ASN A 132 -2.01 7.30 13.72
N LYS A 133 -1.31 7.12 12.59
CA LYS A 133 -1.90 7.08 11.24
C LYS A 133 -1.56 5.73 10.59
N PRO A 134 -2.30 4.66 10.93
CA PRO A 134 -2.05 3.35 10.33
C PRO A 134 -2.43 3.33 8.85
N GLY A 135 -1.84 2.46 8.06
CA GLY A 135 -2.28 2.19 6.69
C GLY A 135 -3.62 1.46 6.66
N VAL A 136 -4.42 1.73 5.62
CA VAL A 136 -5.73 1.13 5.40
C VAL A 136 -5.66 0.09 4.29
N TYR A 137 -6.19 -1.09 4.58
CA TYR A 137 -6.17 -2.27 3.71
C TYR A 137 -7.59 -2.78 3.51
N THR A 138 -7.87 -3.37 2.35
CA THR A 138 -9.14 -4.07 2.10
C THR A 138 -9.18 -5.38 2.87
N SER A 139 -10.25 -5.65 3.62
CA SER A 139 -10.44 -6.89 4.40
C SER A 139 -10.79 -8.08 3.52
N ILE A 140 -9.83 -8.97 3.25
CA ILE A 140 -10.06 -10.15 2.41
C ILE A 140 -11.10 -11.09 3.00
N CYS A 141 -11.21 -11.16 4.34
CA CYS A 141 -12.20 -11.98 5.02
C CYS A 141 -13.63 -11.69 4.57
N ASN A 142 -13.96 -10.44 4.25
CA ASN A 142 -15.31 -10.04 3.82
C ASN A 142 -15.58 -10.39 2.35
N TYR A 143 -14.54 -10.65 1.56
CA TYR A 143 -14.64 -10.94 0.13
C TYR A 143 -14.40 -12.41 -0.20
N LEU A 144 -14.21 -13.29 0.80
CA LEU A 144 -13.88 -14.71 0.56
C LEU A 144 -14.91 -15.41 -0.32
N THR A 145 -16.20 -15.19 -0.10
CA THR A 145 -17.27 -15.79 -0.91
C THR A 145 -17.14 -15.37 -2.37
N TRP A 146 -17.06 -14.06 -2.63
CA TRP A 146 -16.90 -13.51 -3.97
C TRP A 146 -15.62 -14.01 -4.66
N ILE A 147 -14.49 -14.06 -3.93
CA ILE A 147 -13.22 -14.58 -4.46
C ILE A 147 -13.38 -16.05 -4.85
N GLN A 148 -13.98 -16.88 -4.00
CA GLN A 148 -14.17 -18.30 -4.26
C GLN A 148 -15.11 -18.55 -5.46
N GLU A 149 -16.20 -17.79 -5.57
CA GLU A 149 -17.13 -17.88 -6.69
C GLU A 149 -16.45 -17.46 -8.01
N THR A 150 -15.71 -16.36 -7.99
CA THR A 150 -14.96 -15.87 -9.16
C THR A 150 -13.88 -16.87 -9.59
N MET A 151 -13.15 -17.47 -8.64
CA MET A 151 -12.17 -18.51 -8.92
C MET A 151 -12.80 -19.80 -9.45
N ALA A 152 -14.04 -20.10 -9.06
CA ALA A 152 -14.81 -21.23 -9.56
C ALA A 152 -15.45 -20.96 -10.94
N GLY A 153 -15.33 -19.73 -11.47
CA GLY A 153 -15.90 -19.33 -12.76
C GLY A 153 -17.42 -19.28 -12.77
N LYS A 154 -18.03 -19.00 -11.61
CA LYS A 154 -19.49 -18.83 -11.45
C LYS A 154 -19.92 -17.39 -11.69
#